data_AF-A0A849VAR3-F1
#
_entry.id   AF-A0A849VAR3-F1
#
_cell.length_a   1.000
_cell.length_b   1.000
_cell.length_c   1.000
_cell.angle_alpha   90.00
_cell.angle_beta   90.00
_cell.angle_gamma   90.00
#
_symmetry.space_group_name_H-M   'P 1'
#
loop_
_entity.id
_entity.type
_entity.pdbx_description
1 polymer ?
#
loop_
_entity_poly.entity_id
_entity_poly.type
_entity_poly.pdbx_seq_one_letter_code
_entity_poly.pdbx_strand_id
1 'polypeptide(L)'
;MISLLYLTVVGCVSLAKKRFRTLVYCIIALILLMSVVISSGVLEHVQSMPHQIDNESTELLATLDHLPDVAVPSPSLDTKSQPPVVERYCDMNGFIQNQQQRSKQLLAMLSPEFKHIQHVFSANNGPAVVLSLYYTDLKELTLDLIIERLSLVHGVYSKFLPTSQNKSVTLNLVVLSDRTQYEDYTSRYGFDPRTSQGVFFHGSNSAFVEYKNDQQVIKTAVHEAVHAMNLRLIGLTPRWLNEGMAQLLSGIDIQNGALTFDVKKAYLSAEPHDIYGLLASESQWESIDTDKLYYSGWSWLSFLMGTELGVNTMTQLLRRESTNPCDVLSSDATYQILQNAYPTFEQAFYDWRQALNSRSH
;
A
#
# COMPACT_ATOMS: atom_id res chain seq x y z
N MET A 1 -6.49 23.51 31.53
CA MET A 1 -5.13 24.09 31.36
C MET A 1 -5.02 25.01 30.14
N ILE A 2 -5.62 24.68 28.99
CA ILE A 2 -5.55 25.49 27.76
C ILE A 2 -6.06 26.93 27.97
N SER A 3 -7.13 27.12 28.75
CA SER A 3 -7.66 28.47 29.07
C SER A 3 -6.74 29.30 29.97
N LEU A 4 -5.89 28.68 30.80
CA LEU A 4 -4.90 29.39 31.63
C LEU A 4 -3.66 29.83 30.83
N LEU A 5 -3.24 28.98 29.87
CA LEU A 5 -2.16 29.27 28.93
C LEU A 5 -2.52 30.42 27.98
N TYR A 6 -3.78 30.49 27.53
CA TYR A 6 -4.24 31.56 26.66
C TYR A 6 -4.24 32.93 27.37
N LEU A 7 -4.71 32.97 28.62
CA LEU A 7 -4.71 34.20 29.45
C LEU A 7 -3.30 34.70 29.79
N THR A 8 -2.33 33.79 30.02
CA THR A 8 -0.94 34.16 30.32
C THR A 8 -0.19 34.67 29.09
N VAL A 9 -0.40 34.08 27.92
CA VAL A 9 0.21 34.53 26.66
C VAL A 9 -0.34 35.90 26.25
N VAL A 10 -1.66 36.10 26.30
CA VAL A 10 -2.29 37.39 25.95
C VAL A 10 -1.88 38.50 26.93
N GLY A 11 -1.75 38.19 28.22
CA GLY A 11 -1.24 39.11 29.24
C GLY A 11 0.22 39.52 29.02
N CYS A 12 1.11 38.58 28.69
CA CYS A 12 2.53 38.85 28.44
C CYS A 12 2.76 39.71 27.18
N VAL A 13 1.97 39.53 26.12
CA VAL A 13 2.07 40.34 24.89
C VAL A 13 1.68 41.81 25.14
N SER A 14 0.71 42.06 26.01
CA SER A 14 0.29 43.42 26.39
C SER A 14 1.34 44.15 27.25
N LEU A 15 2.03 43.42 28.13
CA LEU A 15 3.05 43.97 29.05
C LEU A 15 4.45 44.14 28.43
N ALA A 16 4.79 43.33 27.42
CA ALA A 16 6.09 43.37 26.73
C ALA A 16 6.35 44.68 25.96
N LYS A 17 5.32 45.48 25.65
CA LYS A 17 5.46 46.77 24.96
C LYS A 17 6.11 47.89 25.79
N LYS A 18 6.34 47.72 27.11
CA LYS A 18 6.81 48.83 27.95
C LYS A 18 8.17 48.67 28.65
N ARG A 19 8.69 47.47 28.94
CA ARG A 19 10.03 47.31 29.55
C ARG A 19 10.68 45.96 29.23
N PHE A 20 11.93 45.99 28.74
CA PHE A 20 12.73 44.80 28.36
C PHE A 20 12.87 43.76 29.49
N ARG A 21 12.96 44.22 30.75
CA ARG A 21 13.05 43.31 31.92
C ARG A 21 11.80 42.45 32.10
N THR A 22 10.62 42.95 31.73
CA THR A 22 9.36 42.21 31.84
C THR A 22 9.25 41.08 30.82
N LEU A 23 9.87 41.25 29.64
CA LEU A 23 9.95 40.21 28.62
C LEU A 23 10.77 39.01 29.11
N VAL A 24 11.89 39.27 29.78
CA VAL A 24 12.77 38.21 30.34
C VAL A 24 12.02 37.38 31.39
N TYR A 25 11.26 38.01 32.28
CA TYR A 25 10.46 37.29 33.27
C TYR A 25 9.32 36.47 32.63
N CYS A 26 8.68 36.98 31.57
CA CYS A 26 7.68 36.21 30.81
C CYS A 26 8.28 34.96 30.16
N ILE A 27 9.48 35.07 29.57
CA ILE A 27 10.17 33.93 28.94
C ILE A 27 10.53 32.87 30.00
N ILE A 28 11.09 33.29 31.13
CA ILE A 28 11.45 32.37 32.22
C ILE A 28 10.19 31.67 32.77
N ALA A 29 9.08 32.39 32.96
CA ALA A 29 7.83 31.81 33.41
C ALA A 29 7.27 30.80 32.40
N LEU A 30 7.38 31.07 31.09
CA LEU A 30 6.96 30.15 30.03
C LEU A 30 7.81 28.88 29.99
N ILE A 31 9.14 29.01 30.14
CA ILE A 31 10.06 27.87 30.22
C ILE A 31 9.74 27.00 31.44
N LEU A 32 9.50 27.62 32.61
CA LEU A 32 9.12 26.89 33.82
C LEU A 32 7.76 26.19 33.64
N LEU A 33 6.76 26.85 33.03
CA LEU A 33 5.46 26.22 32.76
C LEU A 33 5.58 25.04 31.79
N MET A 34 6.40 25.17 30.74
CA MET A 34 6.68 24.08 29.80
C MET A 34 7.41 22.92 30.49
N SER A 35 8.34 23.20 31.41
CA SER A 35 9.02 22.16 32.18
C SER A 35 8.05 21.40 33.11
N VAL A 36 7.02 22.06 33.65
CA VAL A 36 5.96 21.43 34.44
C VAL A 36 5.02 20.60 33.57
N VAL A 37 4.73 21.02 32.33
CA VAL A 37 3.93 20.22 31.37
C VAL A 37 4.69 18.97 30.94
N ILE A 38 6.00 19.06 30.71
CA ILE A 38 6.83 17.90 30.34
C ILE A 38 6.97 16.91 31.52
N SER A 39 7.03 17.42 32.76
CA SER A 39 7.15 16.57 33.96
C SER A 39 5.83 16.02 34.52
N SER A 40 4.67 16.54 34.07
CA SER A 40 3.34 16.07 34.49
C SER A 40 2.77 14.94 33.60
N GLY A 41 3.50 14.48 32.59
CA GLY A 41 3.13 13.27 31.83
C GLY A 41 1.84 13.38 31.00
N VAL A 42 1.37 14.59 30.69
CA VAL A 42 0.14 14.83 29.89
C VAL A 42 0.42 14.88 28.38
N LEU A 43 1.64 14.55 27.93
CA LEU A 43 1.84 14.08 26.57
C LEU A 43 1.66 12.57 26.60
N GLU A 44 0.45 12.12 26.27
CA GLU A 44 0.25 10.72 25.89
C GLU A 44 1.27 10.39 24.81
N HIS A 45 2.04 9.38 25.17
CA HIS A 45 3.07 8.77 24.37
C HIS A 45 2.40 8.32 23.06
N VAL A 46 2.66 9.01 21.95
CA VAL A 46 2.59 8.38 20.63
C VAL A 46 3.73 7.38 20.62
N GLN A 47 3.47 6.20 21.20
CA GLN A 47 4.32 5.03 21.04
C GLN A 47 4.15 4.58 19.60
N SER A 48 5.10 4.97 18.75
CA SER A 48 5.49 4.11 17.63
C SER A 48 5.85 2.76 18.24
N MET A 49 4.98 1.77 18.10
CA MET A 49 5.27 0.44 18.62
C MET A 49 6.56 -0.07 17.95
N PRO A 50 7.51 -0.61 18.73
CA PRO A 50 8.60 -1.37 18.16
C PRO A 50 7.99 -2.64 17.55
N HIS A 51 8.20 -2.83 16.25
CA HIS A 51 7.91 -4.10 15.58
C HIS A 51 8.87 -5.16 16.12
N GLN A 52 8.49 -5.78 17.23
CA GLN A 52 9.08 -7.03 17.68
C GLN A 52 8.40 -8.15 16.90
N ILE A 53 9.19 -8.88 16.11
CA ILE A 53 8.77 -9.93 15.20
C ILE A 53 8.59 -11.20 16.02
N ASP A 54 7.35 -11.52 16.38
CA ASP A 54 6.98 -12.88 16.79
C ASP A 54 6.61 -13.67 15.52
N ASN A 55 7.43 -14.67 15.21
CA ASN A 55 7.30 -15.57 14.06
C ASN A 55 6.29 -16.69 14.33
N GLU A 56 5.00 -16.37 14.30
CA GLU A 56 3.94 -17.39 14.26
C GLU A 56 3.06 -17.11 13.03
N SER A 57 3.40 -17.76 11.91
CA SER A 57 2.68 -17.66 10.63
C SER A 57 1.49 -18.60 10.62
N THR A 58 0.28 -18.07 10.40
CA THR A 58 -0.91 -18.89 10.13
C THR A 58 -1.05 -19.08 8.62
N GLU A 59 -1.18 -20.33 8.15
CA GLU A 59 -1.24 -20.64 6.71
C GLU A 59 -2.61 -20.31 6.12
N LEU A 60 -2.65 -19.46 5.09
CA LEU A 60 -3.80 -19.31 4.19
C LEU A 60 -3.45 -19.95 2.84
N LEU A 61 -4.04 -21.11 2.54
CA LEU A 61 -3.85 -21.80 1.26
C LEU A 61 -4.82 -21.22 0.23
N ALA A 62 -4.31 -20.67 -0.87
CA ALA A 62 -5.15 -20.26 -2.00
C ALA A 62 -5.10 -21.30 -3.12
N THR A 63 -6.26 -21.90 -3.45
CA THR A 63 -6.43 -22.76 -4.63
C THR A 63 -6.61 -21.89 -5.89
N LEU A 64 -5.49 -21.50 -6.51
CA LEU A 64 -5.50 -20.72 -7.76
C LEU A 64 -5.55 -21.60 -9.03
N ASP A 65 -5.65 -22.92 -8.92
CA ASP A 65 -5.48 -23.81 -10.07
C ASP A 65 -6.73 -24.00 -10.93
N HIS A 66 -7.91 -23.61 -10.45
CA HIS A 66 -9.18 -23.76 -11.19
C HIS A 66 -9.99 -22.46 -11.13
N LEU A 67 -9.63 -21.48 -11.97
CA LEU A 67 -10.52 -20.34 -12.24
C LEU A 67 -11.38 -20.65 -13.47
N PRO A 68 -12.71 -20.64 -13.37
CA PRO A 68 -13.57 -20.79 -14.54
C PRO A 68 -13.41 -19.59 -15.49
N ASP A 69 -13.56 -19.81 -16.79
CA ASP A 69 -13.69 -18.75 -17.79
C ASP A 69 -15.00 -17.98 -17.53
N VAL A 70 -14.93 -16.96 -16.69
CA VAL A 70 -16.09 -16.09 -16.44
C VAL A 70 -16.20 -15.08 -17.56
N ALA A 71 -17.22 -15.27 -18.40
CA ALA A 71 -17.67 -14.28 -19.36
C ALA A 71 -18.12 -13.01 -18.61
N VAL A 72 -17.55 -11.87 -18.97
CA VAL A 72 -17.99 -10.56 -18.46
C VAL A 72 -19.38 -10.28 -19.05
N PRO A 73 -20.42 -10.03 -18.24
CA PRO A 73 -21.68 -9.54 -18.77
C PRO A 73 -21.43 -8.20 -19.47
N SER A 74 -21.80 -8.10 -20.74
CA SER A 74 -21.83 -6.81 -21.44
C SER A 74 -22.81 -5.89 -20.69
N PRO A 75 -22.43 -4.67 -20.31
CA PRO A 75 -23.34 -3.78 -19.62
C PRO A 75 -24.51 -3.44 -20.55
N SER A 76 -25.73 -3.75 -20.13
CA SER A 76 -26.93 -3.16 -20.73
C SER A 76 -26.86 -1.65 -20.51
N LEU A 77 -26.77 -0.91 -21.61
CA LEU A 77 -26.86 0.55 -21.65
C LEU A 77 -28.22 1.02 -21.12
N ASP A 78 -28.31 1.26 -19.82
CA ASP A 78 -29.45 1.98 -19.26
C ASP A 78 -29.20 3.48 -19.43
N THR A 79 -29.82 4.05 -20.45
CA THR A 79 -29.60 5.42 -20.90
C THR A 79 -30.45 6.36 -20.04
N LYS A 80 -29.93 6.79 -18.89
CA LYS A 80 -30.40 8.02 -18.23
C LYS A 80 -29.23 8.99 -18.10
N SER A 81 -29.18 9.87 -19.10
CA SER A 81 -28.23 10.98 -19.24
C SER A 81 -28.22 11.88 -18.01
N GLN A 82 -27.15 11.82 -17.22
CA GLN A 82 -26.69 12.96 -16.44
C GLN A 82 -25.86 13.89 -17.34
N PRO A 83 -25.91 15.22 -17.13
CA PRO A 83 -25.22 16.19 -17.97
C PRO A 83 -23.69 16.02 -17.88
N PRO A 84 -22.93 16.41 -18.92
CA PRO A 84 -21.53 16.09 -19.05
C PRO A 84 -20.71 16.90 -18.03
N VAL A 85 -20.31 16.25 -16.95
CA VAL A 85 -19.19 16.74 -16.14
C VAL A 85 -17.96 16.55 -17.00
N VAL A 86 -17.32 17.66 -17.36
CA VAL A 86 -16.11 17.77 -18.17
C VAL A 86 -15.18 16.58 -17.93
N GLU A 87 -15.07 15.70 -18.91
CA GLU A 87 -14.05 14.64 -18.98
C GLU A 87 -12.69 15.31 -18.83
N ARG A 88 -12.11 15.21 -17.63
CA ARG A 88 -10.72 15.55 -17.41
C ARG A 88 -9.94 14.41 -18.07
N TYR A 89 -9.58 14.57 -19.34
CA TYR A 89 -8.89 13.56 -20.16
C TYR A 89 -7.74 12.92 -19.37
N CYS A 90 -7.95 11.69 -18.92
CA CYS A 90 -6.89 10.87 -18.35
C CYS A 90 -6.15 10.21 -19.52
N ASP A 91 -4.98 10.74 -19.85
CA ASP A 91 -4.09 10.17 -20.86
C ASP A 91 -3.09 9.24 -20.18
N MET A 92 -3.48 7.98 -19.96
CA MET A 92 -2.60 6.98 -19.35
C MET A 92 -1.38 6.68 -20.23
N ASN A 93 -1.51 6.77 -21.55
CA ASN A 93 -0.39 6.49 -22.46
C ASN A 93 0.66 7.60 -22.35
N GLY A 94 0.26 8.87 -22.42
CA GLY A 94 1.14 10.01 -22.21
C GLY A 94 1.72 10.03 -20.80
N PHE A 95 0.93 9.68 -19.79
CA PHE A 95 1.41 9.52 -18.41
C PHE A 95 2.53 8.47 -18.32
N ILE A 96 2.36 7.28 -18.91
CA ILE A 96 3.38 6.22 -18.93
C ILE A 96 4.62 6.65 -19.70
N GLN A 97 4.47 7.35 -20.82
CA GLN A 97 5.62 7.88 -21.57
C GLN A 97 6.42 8.88 -20.73
N ASN A 98 5.73 9.78 -20.02
CA ASN A 98 6.35 10.74 -19.12
C ASN A 98 7.04 10.05 -17.93
N GLN A 99 6.43 9.01 -17.36
CA GLN A 99 7.05 8.17 -16.33
C GLN A 99 8.36 7.56 -16.82
N GLN A 100 8.40 6.99 -18.03
CA GLN A 100 9.61 6.38 -18.59
C GLN A 100 10.75 7.39 -18.74
N GLN A 101 10.45 8.62 -19.16
CA GLN A 101 11.46 9.67 -19.27
C GLN A 101 12.00 10.08 -17.90
N ARG A 102 11.10 10.29 -16.92
CA ARG A 102 11.47 10.64 -15.54
C ARG A 102 12.25 9.52 -14.86
N SER A 103 11.86 8.27 -15.07
CA SER A 103 12.58 7.08 -14.59
C SER A 103 14.02 7.07 -15.09
N LYS A 104 14.24 7.29 -16.39
CA LYS A 104 15.59 7.34 -16.98
C LYS A 104 16.45 8.42 -16.33
N GLN A 105 15.89 9.61 -16.13
CA GLN A 105 16.60 10.72 -15.47
C GLN A 105 16.95 10.37 -14.02
N LEU A 106 15.99 9.80 -13.28
CA LEU A 106 16.15 9.41 -11.89
C LEU A 106 17.18 8.30 -11.72
N LEU A 107 17.12 7.25 -12.54
CA LEU A 107 18.05 6.12 -12.48
C LEU A 107 19.45 6.49 -12.96
N ALA A 108 19.58 7.47 -13.86
CA ALA A 108 20.89 7.99 -14.28
C ALA A 108 21.62 8.79 -13.17
N MET A 109 20.90 9.21 -12.12
CA MET A 109 21.50 9.88 -10.95
C MET A 109 21.95 8.90 -9.87
N LEU A 110 21.68 7.60 -10.02
CA LEU A 110 22.23 6.59 -9.12
C LEU A 110 23.75 6.61 -9.20
N SER A 111 24.37 6.47 -8.04
CA SER A 111 25.82 6.50 -7.93
C SER A 111 26.45 5.23 -8.54
N PRO A 112 27.72 5.30 -9.01
CA PRO A 112 28.34 4.21 -9.78
C PRO A 112 28.49 2.88 -9.04
N GLU A 113 28.39 2.87 -7.71
CA GLU A 113 28.44 1.67 -6.87
C GLU A 113 27.18 0.80 -6.96
N PHE A 114 26.08 1.32 -7.52
CA PHE A 114 24.88 0.52 -7.74
C PHE A 114 25.15 -0.53 -8.82
N LYS A 115 25.02 -1.79 -8.42
CA LYS A 115 24.87 -2.93 -9.32
C LYS A 115 23.47 -2.90 -9.91
N HIS A 116 23.33 -3.42 -11.12
CA HIS A 116 22.06 -3.50 -11.82
C HIS A 116 21.89 -4.91 -12.39
N ILE A 117 20.74 -5.51 -12.11
CA ILE A 117 20.29 -6.74 -12.76
C ILE A 117 18.93 -6.50 -13.42
N GLN A 118 18.69 -7.23 -14.50
CA GLN A 118 17.42 -7.24 -15.19
C GLN A 118 16.87 -8.66 -15.26
N HIS A 119 15.57 -8.80 -14.98
CA HIS A 119 14.86 -10.06 -15.09
C HIS A 119 13.54 -9.86 -15.84
N VAL A 120 13.12 -10.86 -16.61
CA VAL A 120 11.88 -10.79 -17.39
C VAL A 120 10.96 -11.93 -17.00
N PHE A 121 9.77 -11.61 -16.52
CA PHE A 121 8.70 -12.56 -16.26
C PHE A 121 7.73 -12.55 -17.44
N SER A 122 7.42 -13.74 -17.97
CA SER A 122 6.54 -13.91 -19.12
C SER A 122 5.60 -15.09 -18.87
N ALA A 123 4.31 -14.94 -19.17
CA ALA A 123 3.34 -16.02 -19.14
C ALA A 123 2.56 -16.00 -20.46
N ASN A 124 2.15 -17.18 -20.97
CA ASN A 124 1.52 -17.31 -22.29
C ASN A 124 0.32 -16.37 -22.51
N ASN A 125 -0.44 -16.08 -21.43
CA ASN A 125 -1.61 -15.19 -21.43
C ASN A 125 -1.45 -14.01 -20.44
N GLY A 126 -0.24 -13.79 -19.91
CA GLY A 126 0.03 -12.76 -18.92
C GLY A 126 0.80 -11.57 -19.51
N PRO A 127 0.86 -10.44 -18.80
CA PRO A 127 1.66 -9.30 -19.24
C PRO A 127 3.15 -9.66 -19.20
N ALA A 128 3.95 -9.04 -20.05
CA ALA A 128 5.40 -9.11 -19.91
C ALA A 128 5.86 -8.16 -18.80
N VAL A 129 6.58 -8.66 -17.80
CA VAL A 129 7.11 -7.83 -16.70
C VAL A 129 8.62 -7.78 -16.79
N VAL A 130 9.18 -6.59 -16.88
CA VAL A 130 10.62 -6.32 -16.89
C VAL A 130 11.01 -5.71 -15.56
N LEU A 131 11.69 -6.48 -14.71
CA LEU A 131 12.29 -6.01 -13.47
C LEU A 131 13.68 -5.47 -13.74
N SER A 132 13.93 -4.22 -13.36
CA SER A 132 15.26 -3.61 -13.28
C SER A 132 15.54 -3.32 -11.81
N LEU A 133 16.47 -4.08 -11.23
CA LEU A 133 16.80 -4.03 -9.80
C LEU A 133 18.18 -3.42 -9.62
N TYR A 134 18.24 -2.34 -8.84
CA TYR A 134 19.44 -1.58 -8.52
C TYR A 134 19.77 -1.72 -7.04
N TYR A 135 21.01 -2.06 -6.70
CA TYR A 135 21.42 -2.28 -5.30
C TYR A 135 22.94 -2.14 -5.15
N THR A 136 23.43 -1.83 -3.95
CA THR A 136 24.87 -1.76 -3.67
C THR A 136 25.37 -3.08 -3.06
N ASP A 137 24.78 -3.48 -1.94
CA ASP A 137 25.11 -4.68 -1.19
C ASP A 137 23.84 -5.44 -0.80
N LEU A 138 23.60 -6.54 -1.50
CA LEU A 138 22.54 -7.51 -1.19
C LEU A 138 23.11 -8.90 -1.39
N LYS A 139 22.77 -9.81 -0.47
CA LYS A 139 23.09 -11.23 -0.59
C LYS A 139 22.39 -11.81 -1.81
N GLU A 140 23.04 -12.74 -2.49
CA GLU A 140 22.47 -13.46 -3.64
C GLU A 140 21.13 -14.10 -3.29
N LEU A 141 21.04 -14.78 -2.15
CA LEU A 141 19.78 -15.37 -1.68
C LEU A 141 18.65 -14.33 -1.52
N THR A 142 18.95 -13.12 -1.04
CA THR A 142 17.95 -12.05 -0.90
C THR A 142 17.47 -11.57 -2.28
N LEU A 143 18.37 -11.47 -3.25
CA LEU A 143 18.02 -11.12 -4.64
C LEU A 143 17.14 -12.19 -5.28
N ASP A 144 17.53 -13.46 -5.13
CA ASP A 144 16.78 -14.60 -5.66
C ASP A 144 15.36 -14.65 -5.09
N LEU A 145 15.21 -14.43 -3.79
CA LEU A 145 13.90 -14.38 -3.14
C LEU A 145 13.04 -13.20 -3.63
N ILE A 146 13.62 -12.02 -3.87
CA ILE A 146 12.87 -10.90 -4.47
C ILE A 146 12.35 -11.30 -5.85
N ILE A 147 13.22 -11.86 -6.71
CA ILE A 147 12.86 -12.29 -8.07
C ILE A 147 11.78 -13.38 -8.02
N GLU A 148 11.94 -14.37 -7.14
CA GLU A 148 10.99 -15.45 -6.94
C GLU A 148 9.62 -14.92 -6.52
N ARG A 149 9.55 -14.07 -5.48
CA ARG A 149 8.27 -13.52 -5.01
C ARG A 149 7.59 -12.67 -6.08
N LEU A 150 8.35 -11.87 -6.83
CA LEU A 150 7.79 -11.08 -7.93
C LEU A 150 7.29 -11.96 -9.09
N SER A 151 7.90 -13.12 -9.32
CA SER A 151 7.38 -14.13 -10.26
C SER A 151 6.04 -14.70 -9.78
N LEU A 152 5.89 -14.97 -8.48
CA LEU A 152 4.61 -15.41 -7.91
C LEU A 152 3.53 -14.33 -8.06
N VAL A 153 3.86 -13.07 -7.74
CA VAL A 153 2.95 -11.93 -7.94
C VAL A 153 2.54 -11.80 -9.41
N HIS A 154 3.49 -11.89 -10.34
CA HIS A 154 3.22 -11.91 -11.77
C HIS A 154 2.25 -13.04 -12.17
N GLY A 155 2.44 -14.24 -11.61
CA GLY A 155 1.53 -15.36 -11.79
C GLY A 155 0.10 -15.07 -11.31
N VAL A 156 -0.04 -14.43 -10.14
CA VAL A 156 -1.34 -14.01 -9.60
C VAL A 156 -2.04 -13.02 -10.54
N TYR A 157 -1.36 -11.97 -10.99
CA TYR A 157 -1.95 -11.01 -11.94
C TYR A 157 -2.30 -11.65 -13.28
N SER A 158 -1.46 -12.56 -13.78
CA SER A 158 -1.73 -13.28 -15.04
C SER A 158 -3.00 -14.12 -14.96
N LYS A 159 -3.32 -14.68 -13.79
CA LYS A 159 -4.57 -15.41 -13.54
C LYS A 159 -5.79 -14.47 -13.46
N PHE A 160 -5.67 -13.34 -12.79
CA PHE A 160 -6.77 -12.37 -12.68
C PHE A 160 -7.07 -11.64 -13.99
N LEU A 161 -6.03 -11.31 -14.75
CA LEU A 161 -6.09 -10.47 -15.94
C LEU A 161 -5.52 -11.20 -17.18
N PRO A 162 -6.10 -12.33 -17.62
CA PRO A 162 -5.54 -13.17 -18.68
C PRO A 162 -5.59 -12.55 -20.08
N THR A 163 -6.24 -11.40 -20.26
CA THR A 163 -6.25 -10.64 -21.52
C THR A 163 -5.23 -9.50 -21.54
N SER A 164 -4.39 -9.40 -20.50
CA SER A 164 -3.38 -8.34 -20.37
C SER A 164 -2.07 -8.64 -21.11
N GLN A 165 -2.01 -9.69 -21.93
CA GLN A 165 -0.82 -10.11 -22.70
C GLN A 165 -0.20 -9.02 -23.59
N ASN A 166 -0.99 -8.04 -24.04
CA ASN A 166 -0.50 -6.92 -24.85
C ASN A 166 0.09 -5.78 -24.00
N LYS A 167 0.00 -5.86 -22.66
CA LYS A 167 0.59 -4.90 -21.74
C LYS A 167 2.00 -5.36 -21.35
N SER A 168 2.88 -4.38 -21.16
CA SER A 168 4.19 -4.58 -20.55
C SER A 168 4.33 -3.72 -19.31
N VAL A 169 4.78 -4.31 -18.22
CA VAL A 169 5.08 -3.64 -16.95
C VAL A 169 6.59 -3.51 -16.81
N THR A 170 7.06 -2.31 -16.52
CA THR A 170 8.44 -2.09 -16.09
C THR A 170 8.43 -1.87 -14.59
N LEU A 171 9.27 -2.59 -13.86
CA LEU A 171 9.47 -2.42 -12.43
C LEU A 171 10.88 -1.90 -12.23
N ASN A 172 11.04 -0.66 -11.77
CA ASN A 172 12.34 -0.13 -11.40
C ASN A 172 12.42 -0.12 -9.87
N LEU A 173 13.20 -1.03 -9.30
CA LEU A 173 13.37 -1.15 -7.87
C LEU A 173 14.79 -0.74 -7.49
N VAL A 174 14.92 0.20 -6.56
CA VAL A 174 16.20 0.65 -6.03
C VAL A 174 16.26 0.31 -4.54
N VAL A 175 17.14 -0.62 -4.18
CA VAL A 175 17.40 -0.95 -2.77
C VAL A 175 18.56 -0.11 -2.27
N LEU A 176 18.27 0.67 -1.23
CA LEU A 176 19.19 1.59 -0.59
C LEU A 176 19.73 0.95 0.69
N SER A 177 21.04 1.02 0.89
CA SER A 177 21.78 0.20 1.88
C SER A 177 21.36 0.41 3.32
N ASP A 178 20.85 1.59 3.64
CA ASP A 178 20.48 2.00 4.99
C ASP A 178 19.53 3.20 4.98
N ARG A 179 19.06 3.57 6.18
CA ARG A 179 18.16 4.71 6.42
C ARG A 179 18.71 6.02 5.88
N THR A 180 20.01 6.30 6.02
CA THR A 180 20.60 7.58 5.60
C THR A 180 20.53 7.72 4.09
N GLN A 181 20.92 6.67 3.36
CA GLN A 181 20.83 6.64 1.91
C GLN A 181 19.35 6.70 1.46
N TYR A 182 18.46 6.00 2.14
CA TYR A 182 17.01 6.07 1.88
C TYR A 182 16.46 7.49 1.98
N GLU A 183 16.74 8.19 3.07
CA GLU A 183 16.27 9.55 3.28
C GLU A 183 16.87 10.54 2.26
N ASP A 184 18.17 10.42 1.95
CA ASP A 184 18.84 11.29 0.97
C ASP A 184 18.24 11.14 -0.43
N TYR A 185 18.03 9.91 -0.90
CA TYR A 185 17.47 9.69 -2.25
C TYR A 185 16.01 10.10 -2.35
N THR A 186 15.18 9.78 -1.35
CA THR A 186 13.72 9.98 -1.45
C THR A 186 13.29 11.41 -1.12
N SER A 187 13.97 12.10 -0.21
CA SER A 187 13.66 13.51 0.13
C SER A 187 13.83 14.48 -1.04
N ARG A 188 14.73 14.15 -1.99
CA ARG A 188 14.92 14.89 -3.26
C ARG A 188 13.65 14.96 -4.11
N TYR A 189 12.68 14.09 -3.86
CA TYR A 189 11.43 14.01 -4.59
C TYR A 189 10.21 14.49 -3.77
N GLY A 190 10.44 15.23 -2.67
CA GLY A 190 9.38 15.85 -1.87
C GLY A 190 8.59 14.89 -0.99
N PHE A 191 9.08 13.65 -0.82
CA PHE A 191 8.55 12.67 0.11
C PHE A 191 9.13 12.88 1.51
N ASP A 192 8.34 12.62 2.56
CA ASP A 192 8.85 12.53 3.93
C ASP A 192 9.24 11.07 4.23
N PRO A 193 10.54 10.73 4.19
CA PRO A 193 10.98 9.34 4.32
C PRO A 193 10.85 8.75 5.71
N ARG A 194 10.61 9.57 6.74
CA ARG A 194 10.68 9.14 8.14
C ARG A 194 9.56 8.18 8.54
N THR A 195 8.48 8.13 7.76
CA THR A 195 7.28 7.37 8.08
C THR A 195 7.17 6.04 7.32
N SER A 196 8.12 5.72 6.43
CA SER A 196 8.08 4.46 5.67
C SER A 196 9.45 3.78 5.55
N GLN A 197 9.43 2.57 5.02
CA GLN A 197 10.62 1.77 4.67
C GLN A 197 10.72 1.56 3.14
N GLY A 198 9.72 2.04 2.41
CA GLY A 198 9.54 1.90 0.98
C GLY A 198 8.67 3.04 0.46
N VAL A 199 8.88 3.40 -0.80
CA VAL A 199 7.98 4.31 -1.51
C VAL A 199 8.02 4.03 -3.01
N PHE A 200 6.84 3.89 -3.60
CA PHE A 200 6.65 3.88 -5.04
C PHE A 200 6.27 5.27 -5.55
N PHE A 201 7.15 5.88 -6.33
CA PHE A 201 6.86 7.14 -7.00
C PHE A 201 6.11 6.90 -8.32
N HIS A 202 4.79 7.02 -8.27
CA HIS A 202 3.94 6.96 -9.46
C HIS A 202 4.43 7.91 -10.57
N GLY A 203 5.01 9.06 -10.25
CA GLY A 203 5.47 10.02 -11.27
C GLY A 203 6.67 9.54 -12.11
N SER A 204 7.48 8.60 -11.60
CA SER A 204 8.70 8.10 -12.25
C SER A 204 8.71 6.58 -12.41
N ASN A 205 7.65 5.88 -12.03
CA ASN A 205 7.57 4.42 -12.03
C ASN A 205 8.83 3.78 -11.39
N SER A 206 9.22 4.31 -10.24
CA SER A 206 10.42 3.88 -9.52
C SER A 206 10.10 3.70 -8.05
N ALA A 207 10.46 2.54 -7.52
CA ALA A 207 10.34 2.19 -6.12
C ALA A 207 11.70 2.32 -5.44
N PHE A 208 11.74 2.94 -4.27
CA PHE A 208 12.91 2.98 -3.40
C PHE A 208 12.61 2.23 -2.12
N VAL A 209 13.53 1.37 -1.71
CA VAL A 209 13.37 0.50 -0.55
C VAL A 209 14.59 0.64 0.35
N GLU A 210 14.36 0.92 1.62
CA GLU A 210 15.39 0.84 2.65
C GLU A 210 15.71 -0.62 2.97
N TYR A 211 17.01 -0.94 3.03
CA TYR A 211 17.48 -2.20 3.58
C TYR A 211 17.70 -2.09 5.10
N LYS A 212 16.93 -2.86 5.88
CA LYS A 212 17.21 -3.11 7.31
C LYS A 212 17.68 -4.53 7.57
N ASN A 213 17.06 -5.49 6.89
CA ASN A 213 17.39 -6.91 6.91
C ASN A 213 16.75 -7.60 5.72
N ASP A 214 17.15 -8.84 5.46
CA ASP A 214 16.72 -9.63 4.30
C ASP A 214 15.19 -9.81 4.25
N GLN A 215 14.54 -10.18 5.36
CA GLN A 215 13.10 -10.41 5.38
C GLN A 215 12.31 -9.12 5.08
N GLN A 216 12.73 -8.00 5.68
CA GLN A 216 12.06 -6.71 5.48
C GLN A 216 12.23 -6.21 4.05
N VAL A 217 13.44 -6.21 3.50
CA VAL A 217 13.68 -5.70 2.15
C VAL A 217 12.90 -6.49 1.11
N ILE A 218 12.80 -7.82 1.25
CA ILE A 218 12.02 -8.67 0.34
C ILE A 218 10.56 -8.24 0.36
N LYS A 219 9.95 -8.15 1.55
CA LYS A 219 8.54 -7.77 1.70
C LYS A 219 8.26 -6.39 1.14
N THR A 220 9.08 -5.40 1.50
CA THR A 220 8.89 -4.03 1.03
C THR A 220 9.12 -3.92 -0.48
N ALA A 221 10.12 -4.61 -1.04
CA ALA A 221 10.33 -4.64 -2.48
C ALA A 221 9.11 -5.19 -3.25
N VAL A 222 8.52 -6.28 -2.75
CA VAL A 222 7.31 -6.87 -3.34
C VAL A 222 6.12 -5.91 -3.20
N HIS A 223 5.94 -5.29 -2.02
CA HIS A 223 4.90 -4.30 -1.77
C HIS A 223 4.94 -3.15 -2.78
N GLU A 224 6.10 -2.49 -2.93
CA GLU A 224 6.22 -1.35 -3.85
C GLU A 224 6.09 -1.76 -5.32
N ALA A 225 6.53 -2.95 -5.69
CA ALA A 225 6.35 -3.49 -7.04
C ALA A 225 4.88 -3.76 -7.37
N VAL A 226 4.07 -4.16 -6.39
CA VAL A 226 2.63 -4.37 -6.56
C VAL A 226 1.92 -3.06 -6.93
N HIS A 227 2.32 -1.91 -6.37
CA HIS A 227 1.78 -0.61 -6.80
C HIS A 227 2.06 -0.32 -8.29
N ALA A 228 3.27 -0.62 -8.76
CA ALA A 228 3.61 -0.47 -10.17
C ALA A 228 2.79 -1.40 -11.07
N MET A 229 2.57 -2.66 -10.65
CA MET A 229 1.72 -3.60 -11.36
C MET A 229 0.26 -3.15 -11.38
N ASN A 230 -0.29 -2.69 -10.25
CA ASN A 230 -1.65 -2.14 -10.17
C ASN A 230 -1.83 -0.99 -11.16
N LEU A 231 -0.93 -0.01 -11.13
CA LEU A 231 -1.00 1.16 -12.00
C LEU A 231 -0.97 0.80 -13.49
N ARG A 232 -0.13 -0.18 -13.87
CA ARG A 232 0.04 -0.54 -15.28
C ARG A 232 -1.04 -1.49 -15.80
N LEU A 233 -1.47 -2.44 -14.97
CA LEU A 233 -2.38 -3.49 -15.38
C LEU A 233 -3.84 -3.11 -15.18
N ILE A 234 -4.13 -2.35 -14.13
CA ILE A 234 -5.48 -1.91 -13.77
C ILE A 234 -5.67 -0.46 -14.21
N GLY A 235 -4.88 0.46 -13.68
CA GLY A 235 -5.01 1.90 -13.91
C GLY A 235 -5.08 2.67 -12.60
N LEU A 236 -5.92 3.69 -12.54
CA LEU A 236 -6.33 4.27 -11.26
C LEU A 236 -7.09 3.21 -10.47
N THR A 237 -6.75 3.05 -9.19
CA THR A 237 -7.26 2.01 -8.31
C THR A 237 -7.64 2.65 -6.98
N PRO A 238 -8.78 2.30 -6.36
CA PRO A 238 -9.14 2.87 -5.06
C PRO A 238 -8.12 2.44 -4.00
N ARG A 239 -7.81 3.31 -3.02
CA ARG A 239 -6.68 3.07 -2.10
C ARG A 239 -6.80 1.75 -1.33
N TRP A 240 -7.99 1.39 -0.86
CA TRP A 240 -8.20 0.13 -0.13
C TRP A 240 -7.74 -1.10 -0.93
N LEU A 241 -7.98 -1.09 -2.25
CA LEU A 241 -7.59 -2.17 -3.15
C LEU A 241 -6.11 -2.07 -3.51
N ASN A 242 -5.62 -0.86 -3.79
CA ASN A 242 -4.20 -0.65 -4.13
C ASN A 242 -3.27 -1.06 -2.99
N GLU A 243 -3.52 -0.51 -1.80
CA GLU A 243 -2.76 -0.79 -0.58
C GLU A 243 -3.02 -2.21 -0.07
N GLY A 244 -4.28 -2.66 -0.10
CA GLY A 244 -4.64 -4.01 0.33
C GLY A 244 -3.92 -5.09 -0.48
N MET A 245 -3.89 -4.95 -1.82
CA MET A 245 -3.16 -5.88 -2.69
C MET A 245 -1.66 -5.84 -2.40
N ALA A 246 -1.08 -4.65 -2.21
CA ALA A 246 0.33 -4.51 -1.87
C ALA A 246 0.68 -5.15 -0.52
N GLN A 247 -0.17 -5.00 0.49
CA GLN A 247 -0.02 -5.66 1.79
C GLN A 247 -0.12 -7.18 1.67
N LEU A 248 -1.20 -7.68 1.04
CA LEU A 248 -1.45 -9.11 0.87
C LEU A 248 -0.31 -9.81 0.12
N LEU A 249 0.05 -9.27 -1.05
CA LEU A 249 1.02 -9.89 -1.95
C LEU A 249 2.46 -9.72 -1.46
N SER A 250 2.75 -8.76 -0.58
CA SER A 250 4.07 -8.67 0.07
C SER A 250 4.44 -9.90 0.90
N GLY A 251 3.44 -10.64 1.37
CA GLY A 251 3.58 -11.87 2.14
C GLY A 251 3.50 -13.15 1.32
N ILE A 252 3.53 -13.08 -0.02
CA ILE A 252 3.36 -14.25 -0.89
C ILE A 252 4.52 -15.25 -0.74
N ASP A 253 4.21 -16.54 -0.71
CA ASP A 253 5.16 -17.64 -0.61
C ASP A 253 4.61 -18.92 -1.27
N ILE A 254 5.47 -19.92 -1.48
CA ILE A 254 5.08 -21.30 -1.74
C ILE A 254 5.47 -22.14 -0.54
N GLN A 255 4.47 -22.75 0.10
CA GLN A 255 4.67 -23.71 1.19
C GLN A 255 3.98 -25.02 0.82
N ASN A 256 4.71 -26.14 0.92
CA ASN A 256 4.21 -27.47 0.58
C ASN A 256 3.59 -27.57 -0.84
N GLY A 257 4.10 -26.80 -1.80
CA GLY A 257 3.62 -26.77 -3.18
C GLY A 257 2.35 -25.93 -3.40
N ALA A 258 1.86 -25.23 -2.38
CA ALA A 258 0.70 -24.35 -2.48
C ALA A 258 1.09 -22.89 -2.25
N LEU A 259 0.37 -21.97 -2.90
CA LEU A 259 0.54 -20.54 -2.68
C LEU A 259 -0.02 -20.17 -1.30
N THR A 260 0.80 -19.48 -0.51
CA THR A 260 0.42 -18.96 0.79
C THR A 260 0.68 -17.46 0.91
N PHE A 261 0.02 -16.84 1.88
CA PHE A 261 0.21 -15.44 2.25
C PHE A 261 0.52 -15.35 3.75
N ASP A 262 1.47 -14.50 4.12
CA ASP A 262 1.81 -14.27 5.53
C ASP A 262 0.64 -13.63 6.28
N VAL A 263 0.10 -14.37 7.26
CA VAL A 263 -0.92 -13.91 8.20
C VAL A 263 -0.30 -13.89 9.60
N LYS A 264 -0.03 -12.68 10.11
CA LYS A 264 0.44 -12.50 11.49
C LYS A 264 -0.73 -12.54 12.47
N LYS A 265 -0.57 -13.25 13.58
CA LYS A 265 -1.55 -13.33 14.68
C LYS A 265 -2.00 -11.97 15.22
N ALA A 266 -1.11 -10.99 15.29
CA ALA A 266 -1.43 -9.63 15.73
C ALA A 266 -2.38 -8.88 14.76
N TYR A 267 -2.37 -9.23 13.48
CA TYR A 267 -3.37 -8.71 12.55
C TYR A 267 -4.73 -9.31 12.88
N LEU A 268 -4.82 -10.61 13.13
CA LEU A 268 -6.09 -11.30 13.42
C LEU A 268 -6.85 -10.77 14.63
N SER A 269 -6.15 -10.28 15.66
CA SER A 269 -6.76 -9.70 16.86
C SER A 269 -7.31 -8.28 16.67
N ALA A 270 -6.90 -7.55 15.64
CA ALA A 270 -7.41 -6.22 15.34
C ALA A 270 -8.78 -6.30 14.64
N GLU A 271 -9.70 -5.40 14.95
CA GLU A 271 -10.99 -5.30 14.27
C GLU A 271 -10.87 -4.40 13.03
N PRO A 272 -11.05 -4.93 11.80
CA PRO A 272 -11.02 -4.13 10.58
C PRO A 272 -12.32 -3.34 10.45
N HIS A 273 -12.31 -2.34 9.57
CA HIS A 273 -13.56 -1.72 9.12
C HIS A 273 -14.48 -2.75 8.47
N ASP A 274 -15.80 -2.55 8.65
CA ASP A 274 -16.78 -3.19 7.78
C ASP A 274 -16.51 -2.82 6.32
N ILE A 275 -16.96 -3.65 5.39
CA ILE A 275 -16.61 -3.49 3.98
C ILE A 275 -17.05 -2.12 3.45
N TYR A 276 -18.26 -1.66 3.77
CA TYR A 276 -18.76 -0.41 3.21
C TYR A 276 -17.99 0.79 3.79
N GLY A 277 -17.69 0.77 5.08
CA GLY A 277 -16.80 1.73 5.74
C GLY A 277 -15.42 1.79 5.09
N LEU A 278 -14.83 0.64 4.74
CA LEU A 278 -13.58 0.57 4.01
C LEU A 278 -13.70 1.12 2.58
N LEU A 279 -14.74 0.74 1.84
CA LEU A 279 -14.97 1.20 0.47
C LEU A 279 -15.23 2.71 0.40
N ALA A 280 -15.78 3.32 1.45
CA ALA A 280 -16.06 4.74 1.56
C ALA A 280 -14.90 5.55 2.19
N SER A 281 -13.75 4.93 2.44
CA SER A 281 -12.66 5.51 3.22
C SER A 281 -11.66 6.39 2.44
N GLU A 282 -11.87 6.67 1.14
CA GLU A 282 -10.86 7.30 0.28
C GLU A 282 -10.29 8.61 0.87
N SER A 283 -11.12 9.45 1.49
CA SER A 283 -10.69 10.70 2.13
C SER A 283 -10.05 10.53 3.53
N GLN A 284 -9.99 9.31 4.07
CA GLN A 284 -9.53 9.01 5.43
C GLN A 284 -8.08 8.47 5.47
N TRP A 285 -7.46 8.22 4.32
CA TRP A 285 -6.09 7.67 4.23
C TRP A 285 -4.98 8.64 4.67
N GLU A 286 -5.34 9.87 5.03
CA GLU A 286 -4.45 10.86 5.64
C GLU A 286 -4.74 11.04 7.14
N SER A 287 -5.52 10.13 7.74
CA SER A 287 -5.95 10.19 9.15
C SER A 287 -5.02 9.43 10.09
N ILE A 288 -5.29 9.55 11.40
CA ILE A 288 -4.50 8.92 12.46
C ILE A 288 -4.63 7.37 12.47
N ASP A 289 -5.69 6.81 11.90
CA ASP A 289 -5.96 5.36 11.93
C ASP A 289 -5.66 4.68 10.58
N THR A 290 -4.67 5.21 9.86
CA THR A 290 -4.27 4.68 8.55
C THR A 290 -3.81 3.22 8.62
N ASP A 291 -3.19 2.80 9.73
CA ASP A 291 -2.81 1.40 9.97
C ASP A 291 -4.02 0.46 9.95
N LYS A 292 -5.18 0.90 10.49
CA LYS A 292 -6.42 0.13 10.43
C LYS A 292 -6.95 0.05 9.01
N LEU A 293 -6.81 1.09 8.18
CA LEU A 293 -7.21 1.05 6.77
C LEU A 293 -6.37 0.03 5.98
N TYR A 294 -5.04 0.06 6.17
CA TYR A 294 -4.12 -0.94 5.62
C TYR A 294 -4.52 -2.37 6.02
N TYR A 295 -4.71 -2.59 7.32
CA TYR A 295 -5.10 -3.89 7.86
C TYR A 295 -6.50 -4.35 7.36
N SER A 296 -7.44 -3.41 7.21
CA SER A 296 -8.78 -3.71 6.70
C SER A 296 -8.73 -4.16 5.25
N GLY A 297 -7.99 -3.45 4.39
CA GLY A 297 -7.77 -3.85 3.00
C GLY A 297 -7.12 -5.24 2.92
N TRP A 298 -6.04 -5.46 3.68
CA TRP A 298 -5.39 -6.77 3.75
C TRP A 298 -6.34 -7.88 4.21
N SER A 299 -7.19 -7.65 5.21
CA SER A 299 -8.08 -8.66 5.78
C SER A 299 -9.15 -9.10 4.79
N TRP A 300 -9.86 -8.14 4.18
CA TRP A 300 -10.91 -8.45 3.21
C TRP A 300 -10.35 -9.18 1.99
N LEU A 301 -9.20 -8.76 1.48
CA LEU A 301 -8.56 -9.41 0.35
C LEU A 301 -8.01 -10.79 0.72
N SER A 302 -7.43 -10.97 1.92
CA SER A 302 -6.99 -12.28 2.41
C SER A 302 -8.16 -13.26 2.48
N PHE A 303 -9.29 -12.84 3.04
CA PHE A 303 -10.52 -13.65 3.05
C PHE A 303 -10.96 -14.06 1.64
N LEU A 304 -11.01 -13.11 0.71
CA LEU A 304 -11.41 -13.41 -0.68
C LEU A 304 -10.43 -14.39 -1.35
N MET A 305 -9.12 -14.25 -1.10
CA MET A 305 -8.12 -15.17 -1.63
C MET A 305 -8.17 -16.58 -1.03
N GLY A 306 -8.80 -16.74 0.14
CA GLY A 306 -8.87 -18.02 0.85
C GLY A 306 -9.97 -18.97 0.36
N THR A 307 -10.80 -18.58 -0.60
CA THR A 307 -11.91 -19.41 -1.12
C THR A 307 -12.03 -19.29 -2.64
N GLU A 308 -12.47 -20.36 -3.32
CA GLU A 308 -12.70 -20.33 -4.77
C GLU A 308 -13.70 -19.23 -5.18
N LEU A 309 -14.78 -19.08 -4.41
CA LEU A 309 -15.79 -18.05 -4.65
C LEU A 309 -15.23 -16.63 -4.45
N GLY A 310 -14.38 -16.43 -3.45
CA GLY A 310 -13.70 -15.16 -3.22
C GLY A 310 -12.66 -14.83 -4.30
N VAL A 311 -11.90 -15.82 -4.79
CA VAL A 311 -10.95 -15.63 -5.90
C VAL A 311 -11.70 -15.28 -7.20
N ASN A 312 -12.86 -15.91 -7.45
CA ASN A 312 -13.73 -15.52 -8.57
C ASN A 312 -14.25 -14.07 -8.40
N THR A 313 -14.64 -13.70 -7.18
CA THR A 313 -15.08 -12.33 -6.86
C THR A 313 -13.97 -11.31 -7.11
N MET A 314 -12.74 -11.59 -6.68
CA MET A 314 -11.55 -10.79 -6.96
C MET A 314 -11.28 -10.66 -8.45
N THR A 315 -11.42 -11.76 -9.19
CA THR A 315 -11.26 -11.77 -10.65
C THR A 315 -12.24 -10.81 -11.32
N GLN A 316 -13.52 -10.84 -10.92
CA GLN A 316 -14.54 -9.94 -11.47
C GLN A 316 -14.28 -8.48 -11.13
N LEU A 317 -13.91 -8.19 -9.87
CA LEU A 317 -13.57 -6.83 -9.42
C LEU A 317 -12.39 -6.26 -10.20
N LEU A 318 -11.26 -6.98 -10.26
CA LEU A 318 -10.04 -6.51 -10.94
C LEU A 318 -10.24 -6.35 -12.46
N ARG A 319 -11.02 -7.24 -13.08
CA ARG A 319 -11.39 -7.08 -14.50
C ARG A 319 -12.26 -5.84 -14.73
N ARG A 320 -13.18 -5.55 -13.81
CA ARG A 320 -14.04 -4.37 -13.94
C ARG A 320 -13.25 -3.07 -13.77
N GLU A 321 -12.36 -2.99 -12.78
CA GLU A 321 -11.46 -1.85 -12.59
C GLU A 321 -10.53 -1.66 -13.79
N SER A 322 -9.97 -2.74 -14.34
CA SER A 322 -9.04 -2.66 -15.47
C SER A 322 -9.68 -2.34 -16.83
N THR A 323 -11.02 -2.27 -16.91
CA THR A 323 -11.75 -2.00 -18.16
C THR A 323 -11.53 -0.57 -18.66
N ASN A 324 -11.50 0.41 -17.74
CA ASN A 324 -11.19 1.79 -18.06
C ASN A 324 -10.13 2.27 -17.05
N PRO A 325 -8.85 2.38 -17.44
CA PRO A 325 -7.75 2.67 -16.52
C PRO A 325 -7.79 4.09 -15.92
N CYS A 326 -8.74 4.90 -16.36
CA CYS A 326 -8.96 6.28 -15.95
C CYS A 326 -10.18 6.48 -15.06
N ASP A 327 -10.93 5.40 -14.83
CA ASP A 327 -12.11 5.38 -13.97
C ASP A 327 -11.78 4.57 -12.72
N VAL A 328 -12.38 4.96 -11.60
CA VAL A 328 -12.26 4.25 -10.32
C VAL A 328 -13.67 3.88 -9.91
N LEU A 329 -13.92 2.60 -9.66
CA LEU A 329 -15.26 2.18 -9.26
C LEU A 329 -15.69 2.88 -7.96
N SER A 330 -16.95 3.33 -7.94
CA SER A 330 -17.55 3.86 -6.72
C SER A 330 -17.68 2.77 -5.65
N SER A 331 -17.80 3.18 -4.39
CA SER A 331 -18.08 2.26 -3.28
C SER A 331 -19.32 1.40 -3.53
N ASP A 332 -20.40 2.00 -4.07
CA ASP A 332 -21.63 1.28 -4.42
C ASP A 332 -21.42 0.25 -5.53
N ALA A 333 -20.71 0.63 -6.60
CA ALA A 333 -20.45 -0.28 -7.72
C ALA A 333 -19.56 -1.45 -7.28
N THR A 334 -18.53 -1.18 -6.47
CA THR A 334 -17.66 -2.20 -5.89
C THR A 334 -18.46 -3.13 -4.98
N TYR A 335 -19.28 -2.58 -4.06
CA TYR A 335 -20.11 -3.38 -3.17
C TYR A 335 -21.08 -4.29 -3.94
N GLN A 336 -21.72 -3.78 -5.00
CA GLN A 336 -22.59 -4.57 -5.86
C GLN A 336 -21.86 -5.74 -6.52
N ILE A 337 -20.62 -5.54 -6.99
CA ILE A 337 -19.81 -6.63 -7.55
C ILE A 337 -19.54 -7.71 -6.50
N LEU A 338 -19.10 -7.31 -5.30
CA LEU A 338 -18.85 -8.23 -4.19
C LEU A 338 -20.11 -9.02 -3.82
N GLN A 339 -21.24 -8.32 -3.65
CA GLN A 339 -22.52 -8.90 -3.27
C GLN A 339 -23.10 -9.83 -4.36
N ASN A 340 -22.93 -9.49 -5.64
CA ASN A 340 -23.45 -10.32 -6.74
C ASN A 340 -22.62 -11.58 -6.93
N ALA A 341 -21.29 -11.48 -6.82
CA ALA A 341 -20.39 -12.61 -6.99
C ALA A 341 -20.38 -13.52 -5.75
N TYR A 342 -20.52 -12.96 -4.56
CA TYR A 342 -20.53 -13.69 -3.29
C TYR A 342 -21.60 -13.13 -2.34
N PRO A 343 -22.87 -13.58 -2.44
CA PRO A 343 -23.99 -12.96 -1.73
C PRO A 343 -23.93 -12.95 -0.19
N THR A 344 -23.11 -13.78 0.42
CA THR A 344 -22.95 -13.86 1.88
C THR A 344 -21.55 -13.45 2.34
N PHE A 345 -20.80 -12.73 1.51
CA PHE A 345 -19.38 -12.45 1.74
C PHE A 345 -19.10 -11.77 3.09
N GLU A 346 -19.98 -10.87 3.55
CA GLU A 346 -19.79 -10.23 4.85
C GLU A 346 -19.91 -11.23 6.01
N GLN A 347 -20.97 -12.04 6.03
CA GLN A 347 -21.14 -13.08 7.05
C GLN A 347 -20.00 -14.10 6.98
N ALA A 348 -19.63 -14.53 5.77
CA ALA A 348 -18.53 -15.47 5.58
C ALA A 348 -17.18 -14.89 6.02
N PHE A 349 -16.95 -13.59 5.85
CA PHE A 349 -15.78 -12.90 6.39
C PHE A 349 -15.75 -12.92 7.92
N TYR A 350 -16.89 -12.63 8.57
CA TYR A 350 -16.99 -12.72 10.03
C TYR A 350 -16.71 -14.14 10.53
N ASP A 351 -17.28 -15.16 9.88
CA ASP A 351 -17.07 -16.56 10.24
C ASP A 351 -15.60 -16.97 10.04
N TRP A 352 -14.99 -16.57 8.92
CA TRP A 352 -13.57 -16.79 8.63
C TRP A 352 -12.66 -16.17 9.71
N ARG A 353 -12.93 -14.94 10.12
CA ARG A 353 -12.17 -14.28 11.20
C ARG A 353 -12.32 -15.00 12.54
N GLN A 354 -13.53 -15.41 12.91
CA GLN A 354 -13.75 -16.17 14.14
C GLN A 354 -13.00 -17.50 14.12
N ALA A 355 -13.02 -18.21 12.99
CA ALA A 355 -12.30 -19.47 12.81
C ALA A 355 -10.78 -19.27 12.98
N LEU A 356 -10.21 -18.21 12.40
CA LEU A 356 -8.78 -17.89 12.56
C LEU A 356 -8.40 -17.58 14.00
N ASN A 357 -9.21 -16.79 14.70
CA ASN A 357 -8.98 -16.49 16.12
C ASN A 357 -9.05 -17.76 16.99
N SER A 358 -9.98 -18.67 16.69
CA SER A 358 -10.14 -19.92 17.45
C SER A 358 -8.99 -20.91 17.30
N ARG A 359 -8.26 -20.87 16.17
CA ARG A 359 -7.08 -21.72 15.92
C ARG A 359 -5.80 -21.19 16.57
N SER A 360 -5.86 -19.98 17.11
CA SER A 360 -4.71 -19.27 17.69
C SER A 360 -4.60 -19.41 19.22
N HIS A 361 -5.59 -20.10 19.81
CA HIS A 361 -5.67 -20.57 21.20
C HIS A 361 -5.53 -22.09 21.23
#